data_AF-A0AA40WEW4-F1
#
_entry.id   AF-A0AA40WEW4-F1
#
_cell.length_a   1.000
_cell.length_b   1.000
_cell.length_c   1.000
_cell.angle_alpha   90.00
_cell.angle_beta   90.00
_cell.angle_gamma   90.00
#
_symmetry.space_group_name_H-M   'P 1'
#
loop_
_entity.id
_entity.type
_entity.pdbx_description
1 polymer ?
#
loop_
_entity_poly.entity_id
_entity_poly.type
_entity_poly.pdbx_seq_one_letter_code
_entity_poly.pdbx_strand_id
1 'polypeptide(L)' 'LKSGIPVSGAKIRVEIERSATDLWNRSFLLEEDPKTKGNYLGVLEFPEIGAWVLSVKGEISGRRLRKTENLNIQ' A
#
# COMPACT_ATOMS: atom_id res chain seq x y z
N LEU A 1 -6.06 16.01 8.93
CA LEU A 1 -7.12 15.21 8.28
C LEU A 1 -8.07 14.78 9.39
N LYS A 2 -9.37 15.04 9.29
CA LYS A 2 -10.32 14.52 10.28
C LYS A 2 -10.43 13.01 10.06
N SER A 3 -10.31 12.22 11.13
CA SER A 3 -10.48 10.77 11.05
C SER A 3 -11.87 10.42 10.51
N GLY A 4 -11.98 9.41 9.66
CA GLY A 4 -13.25 8.92 9.11
C GLY A 4 -13.74 9.57 7.81
N ILE A 5 -13.06 10.60 7.27
CA ILE A 5 -13.39 11.15 5.95
C ILE A 5 -12.47 10.51 4.90
N PRO A 6 -13.02 9.83 3.88
CA PRO A 6 -12.24 9.30 2.76
C PRO A 6 -11.47 10.41 2.03
N VAL A 7 -10.24 10.12 1.64
CA VAL A 7 -9.32 11.11 1.07
C VAL A 7 -9.08 10.79 -0.40
N SER A 8 -9.63 11.61 -1.31
CA SER A 8 -9.45 11.49 -2.76
C SER A 8 -8.20 12.20 -3.28
N GLY A 9 -7.68 11.78 -4.43
CA GLY A 9 -6.54 12.42 -5.10
C GLY A 9 -5.21 12.29 -4.36
N ALA A 10 -5.09 11.34 -3.44
CA ALA A 10 -3.84 11.03 -2.76
C ALA A 10 -2.96 10.12 -3.63
N LYS A 11 -1.65 10.35 -3.58
CA LYS A 11 -0.67 9.43 -4.17
C LYS A 11 -0.43 8.31 -3.19
N ILE A 12 -1.07 7.15 -3.40
CA ILE A 12 -0.92 5.98 -2.55
C ILE A 12 0.07 5.01 -3.18
N ARG A 13 1.16 4.73 -2.46
CA ARG A 13 2.19 3.77 -2.83
C ARG A 13 2.17 2.60 -1.85
N VAL A 14 2.21 1.39 -2.38
CA VAL A 14 2.36 0.17 -1.61
C VAL A 14 3.75 -0.38 -1.85
N GLU A 15 4.41 -0.80 -0.79
CA GLU A 15 5.71 -1.45 -0.82
C GLU A 15 5.55 -2.83 -0.17
N ILE A 16 6.04 -3.86 -0.84
CA ILE A 16 6.16 -5.20 -0.27
C ILE A 16 7.62 -5.54 -0.12
N GLU A 17 7.97 -6.11 1.02
CA GLU A 17 9.34 -6.51 1.36
C GLU A 17 9.34 -7.91 1.95
N ARG A 18 10.39 -8.67 1.69
CA ARG A 18 10.58 -9.99 2.28
C ARG A 18 11.81 -9.98 3.18
N SER A 19 11.64 -10.34 4.45
CA SER A 19 12.63 -10.13 5.52
C SER A 19 13.97 -10.84 5.32
N ALA A 20 14.06 -11.82 4.42
CA ALA A 20 15.28 -12.61 4.19
C ALA A 20 16.03 -12.23 2.91
N THR A 21 15.41 -11.54 1.95
CA THR A 21 16.00 -11.29 0.63
C THR A 21 15.43 -10.03 -0.02
N ASP A 22 16.29 -9.08 -0.43
CA ASP A 22 15.90 -7.85 -1.14
C ASP A 22 15.38 -8.08 -2.57
N LEU A 23 15.55 -9.30 -3.10
CA LEU A 23 15.19 -9.67 -4.48
C LEU A 23 13.73 -9.41 -4.83
N TRP A 24 12.86 -9.39 -3.82
CA TRP A 24 11.42 -9.29 -3.99
C TRP A 24 10.82 -7.98 -3.47
N ASN A 25 11.66 -7.01 -3.11
CA ASN A 25 11.17 -5.70 -2.72
C ASN A 25 10.57 -5.02 -3.95
N ARG A 26 9.27 -4.69 -3.87
CA ARG A 26 8.52 -4.08 -4.98
C ARG A 26 7.70 -2.90 -4.47
N SER A 27 7.48 -1.94 -5.35
CA SER A 27 6.68 -0.76 -5.07
C SER A 27 5.65 -0.56 -6.16
N PHE A 28 4.39 -0.37 -5.76
CA PHE A 28 3.24 -0.23 -6.63
C PHE A 28 2.53 1.08 -6.31
N LEU A 29 2.02 1.75 -7.34
CA LEU A 29 1.11 2.87 -7.16
C LEU A 29 -0.31 2.33 -7.22
N LEU A 30 -1.15 2.69 -6.25
CA LEU A 30 -2.58 2.37 -6.32
C LEU A 30 -3.32 3.44 -7.11
N GLU A 31 -4.35 3.01 -7.81
CA GLU A 31 -5.26 3.90 -8.52
C GLU A 31 -6.52 4.10 -7.69
N GLU A 32 -7.03 5.34 -7.68
CA GLU A 32 -8.30 5.64 -7.02
C GLU A 32 -9.45 5.02 -7.82
N ASP A 33 -10.35 4.31 -7.14
CA ASP A 33 -11.53 3.75 -7.79
C ASP A 33 -12.46 4.87 -8.27
N PRO A 34 -12.74 4.99 -9.57
CA PRO A 34 -13.63 6.04 -10.09
C PRO A 34 -15.07 5.93 -9.56
N LYS A 35 -15.49 4.76 -9.08
CA LYS A 35 -16.84 4.54 -8.53
C LYS A 35 -16.95 4.88 -7.05
N THR A 36 -15.84 4.83 -6.30
CA THR A 36 -15.85 5.09 -4.86
C THR A 36 -14.67 5.98 -4.45
N LYS A 37 -14.92 7.30 -4.37
CA LYS A 37 -13.90 8.29 -4.01
C LYS A 37 -13.27 7.99 -2.65
N GLY A 38 -11.94 8.15 -2.59
CA GLY A 38 -11.12 7.87 -1.42
C GLY A 38 -10.82 6.40 -1.18
N ASN A 39 -11.31 5.49 -2.03
CA ASN A 39 -10.87 4.10 -2.07
C ASN A 39 -9.84 3.92 -3.17
N TYR A 40 -8.79 3.16 -2.87
CA TYR A 40 -7.70 2.89 -3.79
C TYR A 40 -7.55 1.39 -3.96
N LEU A 41 -7.38 0.95 -5.20
CA LEU A 41 -7.33 -0.44 -5.57
C LEU A 41 -6.00 -0.75 -6.26
N GLY A 42 -5.54 -1.99 -6.08
CA GLY A 42 -4.39 -2.55 -6.76
C GLY A 42 -4.27 -4.03 -6.45
N VAL A 43 -3.62 -4.76 -7.35
CA VAL A 43 -3.35 -6.19 -7.19
C VAL A 43 -1.88 -6.34 -6.86
N LEU A 44 -1.59 -7.11 -5.82
CA LEU A 44 -0.23 -7.47 -5.41
C LEU A 44 -0.05 -8.96 -5.66
N GLU A 45 1.02 -9.31 -6.36
CA GLU A 45 1.39 -10.70 -6.61
C GLU A 45 2.54 -11.09 -5.68
N PHE A 46 2.34 -12.17 -4.93
CA PHE A 46 3.34 -12.74 -4.05
C PHE A 46 3.84 -14.04 -4.68
N PRO A 47 5.07 -14.08 -5.23
CA PRO A 47 5.57 -15.25 -5.95
C PRO A 47 5.92 -16.42 -5.02
N GLU A 48 6.02 -16.17 -3.71
CA GLU A 48 6.40 -17.15 -2.70
C GLU A 48 5.51 -17.03 -1.45
N ILE A 49 5.24 -18.19 -0.86
CA ILE A 49 4.61 -18.30 0.46
C ILE A 49 5.55 -17.83 1.59
N GLY A 50 4.98 -17.49 2.74
CA GLY A 50 5.69 -17.13 3.96
C GLY A 50 5.47 -15.68 4.40
N ALA A 51 6.41 -15.17 5.20
CA ALA A 51 6.29 -13.86 5.84
C ALA A 51 6.69 -12.72 4.90
N TRP A 52 5.84 -11.68 4.87
CA TRP A 52 6.00 -10.47 4.08
C TRP A 52 5.69 -9.23 4.92
N VAL A 53 6.35 -8.13 4.62
CA VAL A 53 6.05 -6.81 5.18
C VAL A 53 5.40 -5.96 4.11
N LEU A 54 4.20 -5.45 4.40
CA LEU A 54 3.45 -4.54 3.54
C LEU A 54 3.50 -3.13 4.13
N SER A 55 4.08 -2.17 3.42
CA SER A 55 4.07 -0.75 3.80
C SER A 55 3.22 0.06 2.82
N VAL A 56 2.14 0.66 3.29
CA VAL A 56 1.32 1.62 2.54
C VAL A 56 1.73 3.05 2.90
N LYS A 57 2.13 3.83 1.91
CA LYS A 57 2.52 5.24 2.04
C LYS A 57 1.56 6.11 1.22
N GLY A 58 0.86 7.01 1.88
CA GLY A 58 -0.01 8.00 1.23
C GLY A 58 0.60 9.39 1.28
N GLU A 59 0.58 10.11 0.16
CA GLU A 59 0.94 11.53 0.11
C GLU A 59 -0.25 12.35 -0.43
N ILE A 60 -0.64 13.39 0.31
CA ILE A 60 -1.66 14.34 -0.13
C ILE A 60 -1.34 15.75 0.39
N SER A 61 -1.33 16.73 -0.51
CA SER A 61 -1.13 18.15 -0.17
C SER A 61 0.06 18.38 0.80
N GLY A 62 1.19 17.71 0.54
CA GLY A 62 2.41 17.79 1.35
C GLY A 62 2.39 17.01 2.67
N ARG A 63 1.27 16.34 3.01
CA ARG A 63 1.17 15.44 4.18
C ARG A 63 1.46 14.01 3.78
N ARG A 64 2.22 13.31 4.62
CA ARG A 64 2.57 11.90 4.43
C ARG A 64 1.96 11.06 5.54
N LEU A 65 1.35 9.94 5.17
CA LEU A 65 0.85 8.91 6.06
C LEU A 65 1.55 7.60 5.72
N ARG A 66 1.89 6.81 6.73
CA ARG A 66 2.46 5.48 6.55
C ARG A 66 1.74 4.50 7.46
N LYS A 67 1.43 3.33 6.92
CA LYS A 67 0.97 2.17 7.68
C LYS A 67 1.77 0.96 7.24
N THR A 68 2.25 0.17 8.19
CA THR A 68 2.99 -1.06 7.92
C THR A 68 2.28 -2.22 8.59
N GLU A 69 2.12 -3.32 7.87
CA GLU A 69 1.46 -4.54 8.29
C GLU A 69 2.34 -5.74 7.95
N ASN A 70 2.32 -6.76 8.79
CA ASN A 70 3.02 -8.03 8.51
C ASN A 70 1.99 -9.04 8.00
N LEU A 71 2.29 -9.68 6.88
CA LEU A 71 1.44 -10.66 6.22
C LEU A 71 2.14 -12.02 6.23
N ASN A 72 1.36 -13.09 6.36
CA ASN A 72 1.84 -14.45 6.16
C ASN A 72 1.02 -15.10 5.05
N ILE A 73 1.61 -15.23 3.87
CA ILE A 73 0.98 -15.81 2.67
C ILE A 73 1.11 -17.33 2.76
N GLN A 74 -0.01 -18.05 2.59
CA GLN A 74 -0.09 -19.52 2.70
C GLN A 74 -0.31 -20.18 1.35
#